data_AF-A0A941MYF8-F1
#
_entry.id   AF-A0A941MYF8-F1
#
_cell.length_a   1.000
_cell.length_b   1.000
_cell.length_c   1.000
_cell.angle_alpha   90.00
_cell.angle_beta   90.00
_cell.angle_gamma   90.00
#
_symmetry.space_group_name_H-M   'P 1'
#
loop_
_entity.id
_entity.type
_entity.pdbx_description
1 polymer ?
#
loop_
_entity_poly.entity_id
_entity_poly.type
_entity_poly.pdbx_seq_one_letter_code
_entity_poly.pdbx_strand_id
1 'polypeptide(L)'
;MTTALKQAQQSLEQNDLHEAAVAYRDMRAALDYLGRKDPQARALRQTAAEVIAAAELSDVSLFDLFREAVETTSRSGAAAWSDAFRNNYRGAWVVIDADVSLLSGVAADRTYRVDFPLVIGSERARIVTGLPGLQRVIPEVSARRVVFAAQLDEFRHEPFHSEGDWCVVLRPGTSVLWSSPETLKKVGIEPDEELQRVLAEQARLLEDYQ
;
A
#
# COMPACT_ATOMS: atom_id res chain seq x y z
N MET A 1 20.64 -19.60 -5.63
CA MET A 1 19.95 -18.60 -4.78
C MET A 1 20.84 -17.39 -4.47
N THR A 2 22.15 -17.55 -4.29
CA THR A 2 23.09 -16.45 -3.98
C THR A 2 23.24 -15.40 -5.08
N THR A 3 23.18 -15.76 -6.36
CA THR A 3 23.36 -14.80 -7.47
C THR A 3 22.19 -13.83 -7.61
N ALA A 4 20.94 -14.32 -7.60
CA ALA A 4 19.74 -13.48 -7.73
C ALA A 4 19.58 -12.50 -6.55
N LEU A 5 19.85 -12.97 -5.32
CA LEU A 5 19.82 -12.10 -4.15
C LEU A 5 20.90 -11.01 -4.22
N LYS A 6 22.13 -11.37 -4.63
CA LYS A 6 23.22 -10.40 -4.78
C LYS A 6 22.89 -9.34 -5.83
N GLN A 7 22.30 -9.74 -6.95
CA GLN A 7 21.85 -8.82 -7.99
C GLN A 7 20.74 -7.89 -7.48
N ALA A 8 19.74 -8.43 -6.79
CA ALA A 8 18.65 -7.64 -6.22
C ALA A 8 19.16 -6.57 -5.22
N GLN A 9 20.10 -6.95 -4.36
CA GLN A 9 20.73 -6.02 -3.41
C GLN A 9 21.55 -4.95 -4.12
N GLN A 10 22.34 -5.33 -5.12
CA GLN A 10 23.16 -4.40 -5.89
C GLN A 10 22.31 -3.36 -6.65
N SER A 11 21.24 -3.78 -7.33
CA SER A 11 20.34 -2.84 -8.03
C SER A 11 19.62 -1.90 -7.05
N LEU A 12 19.22 -2.42 -5.87
CA LEU A 12 18.60 -1.60 -4.82
C LEU A 12 19.58 -0.54 -4.27
N GLU A 13 20.85 -0.91 -4.05
CA GLU A 13 21.91 0.01 -3.66
C GLU A 13 22.11 1.11 -4.71
N GLN A 14 22.06 0.74 -5.99
CA GLN A 14 22.18 1.65 -7.15
C GLN A 14 20.92 2.48 -7.43
N ASN A 15 19.86 2.32 -6.62
CA ASN A 15 18.57 2.99 -6.79
C ASN A 15 17.82 2.62 -8.08
N ASP A 16 18.16 1.49 -8.69
CA ASP A 16 17.41 0.91 -9.81
C ASP A 16 16.30 0.00 -9.28
N LEU A 17 15.17 0.62 -8.94
CA LEU A 17 14.02 -0.09 -8.38
C LEU A 17 13.41 -1.07 -9.37
N HIS A 18 13.47 -0.79 -10.67
CA HIS A 18 12.90 -1.66 -11.69
C HIS A 18 13.67 -2.99 -11.77
N GLU A 19 14.99 -2.92 -11.94
CA GLU A 19 15.83 -4.11 -11.97
C GLU A 19 15.80 -4.86 -10.64
N ALA A 20 15.82 -4.14 -9.51
CA ALA A 20 15.71 -4.75 -8.19
C ALA A 20 14.40 -5.53 -8.05
N ALA A 21 13.26 -4.96 -8.47
CA ALA A 21 11.96 -5.63 -8.42
C ALA A 21 11.92 -6.89 -9.28
N VAL A 22 12.52 -6.88 -10.49
CA VAL A 22 12.64 -8.08 -11.33
C VAL A 22 13.39 -9.19 -10.59
N ALA A 23 14.58 -8.90 -10.06
CA ALA A 23 15.38 -9.88 -9.32
C ALA A 23 14.69 -10.38 -8.04
N TYR A 24 13.95 -9.51 -7.33
CA TYR A 24 13.18 -9.88 -6.16
C TYR A 24 11.96 -10.77 -6.48
N ARG A 25 11.32 -10.61 -7.66
CA ARG A 25 10.27 -11.53 -8.12
C ARG A 25 10.83 -12.94 -8.35
N ASP A 26 11.96 -13.04 -9.03
CA ASP A 26 12.63 -14.33 -9.26
C ASP A 26 13.05 -15.01 -7.95
N MET A 27 13.59 -14.21 -7.02
CA MET A 27 13.95 -14.69 -5.69
C MET A 27 12.73 -15.20 -4.92
N ARG A 28 11.59 -14.49 -4.93
CA ARG A 28 10.35 -14.96 -4.29
C ARG A 28 9.87 -16.27 -4.90
N ALA A 29 9.84 -16.37 -6.22
CA ALA A 29 9.46 -17.59 -6.92
C ALA A 29 10.36 -18.78 -6.52
N ALA A 30 11.67 -18.55 -6.39
CA ALA A 30 12.60 -19.57 -5.92
C ALA A 30 12.37 -19.98 -4.46
N LEU A 31 12.10 -19.03 -3.55
CA LEU A 31 11.79 -19.33 -2.15
C LEU A 31 10.51 -20.16 -2.00
N ASP A 32 9.50 -19.85 -2.83
CA ASP A 32 8.22 -20.55 -2.84
C ASP A 32 8.36 -21.96 -3.43
N TYR A 33 9.12 -22.11 -4.52
CA TYR A 33 9.46 -23.41 -5.09
C TYR A 33 10.22 -24.31 -4.11
N LEU A 34 11.14 -23.74 -3.33
CA LEU A 34 11.89 -24.46 -2.30
C LEU A 34 11.08 -24.67 -1.00
N GLY A 35 9.87 -24.12 -0.89
CA GLY A 35 9.04 -24.22 0.31
C GLY A 35 9.67 -23.62 1.56
N ARG A 36 10.63 -22.68 1.42
CA ARG A 36 11.37 -22.12 2.56
C ARG A 36 10.47 -21.19 3.37
N LYS A 37 10.34 -21.48 4.68
CA LYS A 37 9.53 -20.70 5.64
C LYS A 37 10.34 -20.19 6.84
N ASP A 38 11.66 -20.37 6.82
CA ASP A 38 12.55 -19.89 7.87
C ASP A 38 12.58 -18.36 7.96
N PRO A 39 13.05 -17.78 9.09
CA PRO A 39 13.06 -16.33 9.31
C PRO A 39 13.73 -15.53 8.20
N GLN A 40 14.84 -16.03 7.64
CA GLN A 40 15.55 -15.36 6.55
C GLN A 40 14.68 -15.31 5.27
N ALA A 41 14.03 -16.42 4.92
CA ALA A 41 13.12 -16.46 3.77
C ALA A 41 11.89 -15.54 3.96
N ARG A 42 11.44 -15.35 5.20
CA ARG A 42 10.35 -14.39 5.51
C ARG A 42 10.80 -12.95 5.35
N ALA A 43 11.95 -12.58 5.91
CA ALA A 43 12.54 -11.26 5.74
C ALA A 43 12.76 -10.91 4.26
N LEU A 44 13.29 -11.86 3.48
CA LEU A 44 13.48 -11.68 2.03
C LEU A 44 12.16 -11.46 1.29
N ARG A 45 11.08 -12.19 1.63
CA ARG A 45 9.76 -11.95 1.03
C ARG A 45 9.21 -10.57 1.37
N GLN A 46 9.44 -10.11 2.60
CA GLN A 46 9.03 -8.78 3.05
C GLN A 46 9.76 -7.69 2.26
N THR A 47 11.10 -7.75 2.19
CA THR A 47 11.90 -6.81 1.37
C THR A 47 11.48 -6.85 -0.09
N ALA A 48 11.27 -8.04 -0.66
CA ALA A 48 10.80 -8.17 -2.03
C ALA A 48 9.43 -7.53 -2.25
N ALA A 49 8.50 -7.68 -1.31
CA ALA A 49 7.18 -7.05 -1.40
C ALA A 49 7.28 -5.51 -1.38
N GLU A 50 8.11 -4.95 -0.50
CA GLU A 50 8.35 -3.50 -0.44
C GLU A 50 9.00 -2.97 -1.71
N VAL A 51 10.04 -3.64 -2.23
CA VAL A 51 10.74 -3.20 -3.45
C VAL A 51 9.87 -3.32 -4.69
N ILE A 52 9.05 -4.39 -4.81
CA ILE A 52 8.11 -4.52 -5.92
C ILE A 52 7.06 -3.41 -5.86
N ALA A 53 6.50 -3.12 -4.68
CA ALA A 53 5.57 -2.01 -4.51
C ALA A 53 6.22 -0.66 -4.83
N ALA A 54 7.46 -0.44 -4.38
CA ALA A 54 8.25 0.77 -4.65
C ALA A 54 8.47 1.00 -6.15
N ALA A 55 8.77 -0.06 -6.90
CA ALA A 55 9.04 0.01 -8.33
C ALA A 55 7.79 0.25 -9.20
N GLU A 56 6.61 0.03 -8.64
CA GLU A 56 5.32 0.14 -9.35
C GLU A 56 4.44 1.27 -8.78
N LEU A 57 5.02 2.18 -7.98
CA LEU A 57 4.30 3.33 -7.45
C LEU A 57 3.70 4.18 -8.56
N SER A 58 2.51 4.70 -8.29
CA SER A 58 1.85 5.68 -9.12
C SER A 58 2.73 6.93 -9.27
N ASP A 59 2.92 7.38 -10.50
CA ASP A 59 3.54 8.68 -10.79
C ASP A 59 2.67 9.87 -10.36
N VAL A 60 1.39 9.61 -10.03
CA VAL A 60 0.40 10.60 -9.61
C VAL A 60 0.05 10.41 -8.14
N SER A 61 0.06 11.51 -7.37
CA SER A 61 -0.31 11.48 -5.95
C SER A 61 -1.81 11.22 -5.75
N LEU A 62 -2.20 10.68 -4.60
CA LEU A 62 -3.62 10.51 -4.25
C LEU A 62 -4.41 11.83 -4.29
N PHE A 63 -3.77 12.95 -3.93
CA PHE A 63 -4.39 14.27 -3.98
C PHE A 63 -4.63 14.74 -5.42
N ASP A 64 -3.68 14.50 -6.33
CA ASP A 64 -3.84 14.87 -7.73
C ASP A 64 -4.89 13.98 -8.42
N LEU A 65 -4.90 12.67 -8.10
CA LEU A 65 -5.98 11.77 -8.52
C LEU A 65 -7.34 12.24 -8.01
N PHE A 66 -7.43 12.69 -6.76
CA PHE A 66 -8.70 13.20 -6.22
C PHE A 66 -9.11 14.51 -6.89
N ARG A 67 -8.15 15.40 -7.20
CA ARG A 67 -8.43 16.63 -7.94
C ARG A 67 -9.02 16.32 -9.31
N GLU A 68 -8.39 15.41 -10.05
CA GLU A 68 -8.86 14.96 -11.35
C GLU A 68 -10.24 14.30 -11.26
N ALA A 69 -10.51 13.52 -10.21
CA ALA A 69 -11.80 12.91 -9.96
C ALA A 69 -12.93 13.95 -9.85
N VAL A 70 -12.70 14.97 -9.02
CA VAL A 70 -13.64 16.08 -8.79
C VAL A 70 -13.87 16.88 -10.07
N GLU A 71 -12.79 17.23 -10.78
CA GLU A 71 -12.87 17.99 -12.03
C GLU A 71 -13.60 17.21 -13.14
N THR A 72 -13.27 15.93 -13.31
CA THR A 72 -13.87 15.06 -14.33
C THR A 72 -15.34 14.84 -14.05
N THR A 73 -15.70 14.60 -12.78
CA THR A 73 -17.10 14.39 -12.41
C THR A 73 -17.93 15.65 -12.57
N SER A 74 -17.36 16.82 -12.24
CA SER A 74 -18.03 18.12 -12.45
C SER A 74 -18.26 18.43 -13.93
N ARG A 75 -17.32 18.04 -14.80
CA ARG A 75 -17.39 18.33 -16.25
C ARG A 75 -18.19 17.31 -17.05
N SER A 76 -18.03 16.03 -16.72
CA SER A 76 -18.44 14.90 -17.57
C SER A 76 -19.24 13.82 -16.82
N GLY A 77 -19.47 14.01 -15.51
CA GLY A 77 -20.23 13.09 -14.66
C GLY A 77 -19.40 11.92 -14.11
N ALA A 78 -19.96 11.26 -13.09
CA ALA A 78 -19.27 10.20 -12.35
C ALA A 78 -18.94 8.96 -13.20
N ALA A 79 -19.74 8.67 -14.22
CA ALA A 79 -19.46 7.55 -15.14
C ALA A 79 -18.18 7.79 -15.95
N ALA A 80 -17.96 9.01 -16.43
CA ALA A 80 -16.75 9.37 -17.16
C ALA A 80 -15.50 9.24 -16.28
N TRP A 81 -15.59 9.66 -15.01
CA TRP A 81 -14.52 9.44 -14.05
C TRP A 81 -14.25 7.95 -13.79
N SER A 82 -15.29 7.15 -13.57
CA SER A 82 -15.14 5.70 -13.35
C SER A 82 -14.43 5.01 -14.52
N ASP A 83 -14.73 5.40 -15.76
CA ASP A 83 -14.06 4.90 -16.95
C ASP A 83 -12.59 5.35 -17.03
N ALA A 84 -12.33 6.64 -16.81
CA ALA A 84 -10.96 7.19 -16.81
C ALA A 84 -10.09 6.50 -15.75
N PHE A 85 -10.60 6.39 -14.52
CA PHE A 85 -9.89 5.75 -13.42
C PHE A 85 -9.56 4.29 -13.72
N ARG A 86 -10.55 3.53 -14.24
CA ARG A 86 -10.36 2.13 -14.58
C ARG A 86 -9.30 1.92 -15.66
N ASN A 87 -9.23 2.83 -16.63
CA ASN A 87 -8.30 2.71 -17.75
C ASN A 87 -6.87 3.17 -17.40
N ASN A 88 -6.73 4.14 -16.48
CA ASN A 88 -5.46 4.81 -16.24
C ASN A 88 -4.82 4.50 -14.88
N TYR A 89 -5.62 4.25 -13.84
CA TYR A 89 -5.15 4.25 -12.44
C TYR A 89 -5.40 2.94 -11.70
N ARG A 90 -6.36 2.12 -12.16
CA ARG A 90 -6.63 0.83 -11.52
C ARG A 90 -5.40 -0.08 -11.57
N GLY A 91 -4.98 -0.55 -10.41
CA GLY A 91 -3.79 -1.37 -10.23
C GLY A 91 -2.51 -0.58 -9.92
N ALA A 92 -2.54 0.75 -10.00
CA ALA A 92 -1.41 1.57 -9.60
C ALA A 92 -1.17 1.45 -8.09
N TRP A 93 0.09 1.43 -7.67
CA TRP A 93 0.43 1.34 -6.26
C TRP A 93 0.48 2.71 -5.60
N VAL A 94 0.04 2.78 -4.36
CA VAL A 94 0.17 3.96 -3.49
C VAL A 94 0.79 3.55 -2.17
N VAL A 95 1.60 4.44 -1.59
CA VAL A 95 2.08 4.33 -0.20
C VAL A 95 1.24 5.27 0.67
N ILE A 96 0.79 4.77 1.81
CA ILE A 96 -0.03 5.50 2.76
C ILE A 96 0.59 5.39 4.15
N ASP A 97 0.76 6.53 4.81
CA ASP A 97 1.07 6.65 6.24
C ASP A 97 -0.15 7.30 6.91
N ALA A 98 -0.91 6.49 7.65
CA ALA A 98 -2.17 6.93 8.26
C ALA A 98 -2.58 6.03 9.42
N ASP A 99 -3.48 6.55 10.27
CA ASP A 99 -4.21 5.74 11.23
C ASP A 99 -5.21 4.83 10.51
N VAL A 100 -5.18 3.54 10.83
CA VAL A 100 -6.11 2.55 10.28
C VAL A 100 -6.92 1.93 11.40
N SER A 101 -8.24 1.84 11.19
CA SER A 101 -9.20 1.30 12.15
C SER A 101 -10.09 0.25 11.49
N LEU A 102 -10.52 -0.76 12.26
CA LEU A 102 -11.52 -1.72 11.81
C LEU A 102 -12.88 -1.01 11.69
N LEU A 103 -13.47 -1.01 10.50
CA LEU A 103 -14.79 -0.42 10.25
C LEU A 103 -15.89 -1.44 10.56
N SER A 104 -15.77 -2.66 10.02
CA SER A 104 -16.73 -3.75 10.21
C SER A 104 -16.17 -5.10 9.76
N GLY A 105 -16.88 -6.19 10.06
CA GLY A 105 -16.61 -7.53 9.52
C GLY A 105 -16.04 -8.54 10.51
N VAL A 106 -16.15 -9.83 10.16
CA VAL A 106 -15.65 -10.97 10.95
C VAL A 106 -14.52 -11.63 10.18
N ALA A 107 -13.39 -11.90 10.86
CA ALA A 107 -12.19 -12.59 10.36
C ALA A 107 -11.86 -12.39 8.86
N ALA A 108 -12.48 -13.13 7.95
CA ALA A 108 -12.19 -13.09 6.50
C ALA A 108 -12.76 -11.87 5.75
N ASP A 109 -13.74 -11.16 6.32
CA ASP A 109 -14.46 -10.06 5.64
C ASP A 109 -14.28 -8.71 6.36
N ARG A 110 -13.13 -8.53 7.01
CA ARG A 110 -12.81 -7.28 7.72
C ARG A 110 -12.58 -6.15 6.72
N THR A 111 -13.38 -5.11 6.86
CA THR A 111 -13.20 -3.84 6.17
C THR A 111 -12.52 -2.85 7.11
N TYR A 112 -11.45 -2.24 6.64
CA TYR A 112 -10.68 -1.24 7.34
C TYR A 112 -10.95 0.14 6.76
N ARG A 113 -11.01 1.14 7.64
CA ARG A 113 -11.01 2.56 7.30
C ARG A 113 -9.62 3.12 7.54
N VAL A 114 -9.10 3.83 6.54
CA VAL A 114 -7.82 4.52 6.59
C VAL A 114 -8.11 6.01 6.77
N ASP A 115 -7.69 6.57 7.90
CA ASP A 115 -7.86 7.98 8.24
C ASP A 115 -6.76 8.82 7.59
N PHE A 116 -6.91 9.02 6.28
CA PHE A 116 -6.02 9.83 5.47
C PHE A 116 -6.76 11.10 5.01
N PRO A 117 -6.20 12.31 5.23
CA PRO A 117 -6.91 13.57 5.04
C PRO A 117 -7.02 13.97 3.56
N LEU A 118 -7.78 13.21 2.78
CA LEU A 118 -7.99 13.46 1.35
C LEU A 118 -9.14 14.46 1.15
N VAL A 119 -8.82 15.76 1.18
CA VAL A 119 -9.79 16.86 1.10
C VAL A 119 -9.37 17.89 0.04
N ILE A 120 -10.30 18.31 -0.81
CA ILE A 120 -10.11 19.36 -1.82
C ILE A 120 -11.32 20.29 -1.80
N GLY A 121 -11.14 21.53 -1.32
CA GLY A 121 -12.25 22.47 -1.15
C GLY A 121 -13.29 21.91 -0.16
N SER A 122 -14.53 21.71 -0.61
CA SER A 122 -15.60 21.06 0.15
C SER A 122 -15.65 19.54 -0.03
N GLU A 123 -14.92 19.00 -1.00
CA GLU A 123 -14.94 17.59 -1.35
C GLU A 123 -14.05 16.79 -0.40
N ARG A 124 -14.55 15.66 0.10
CA ARG A 124 -13.81 14.74 0.97
C ARG A 124 -13.91 13.32 0.45
N ALA A 125 -12.76 12.65 0.39
CA ALA A 125 -12.67 11.23 0.07
C ALA A 125 -12.27 10.41 1.30
N ARG A 126 -12.96 9.29 1.50
CA ARG A 126 -12.58 8.24 2.45
C ARG A 126 -11.84 7.13 1.73
N ILE A 127 -10.90 6.49 2.42
CA ILE A 127 -10.18 5.32 1.91
C ILE A 127 -10.63 4.09 2.70
N VAL A 128 -11.09 3.06 1.99
CA VAL A 128 -11.53 1.79 2.57
C VAL A 128 -10.85 0.60 1.90
N THR A 129 -10.70 -0.47 2.66
CA THR A 129 -9.99 -1.64 2.15
C THR A 129 -10.27 -2.93 2.91
N GLY A 130 -10.28 -4.05 2.19
CA GLY A 130 -10.31 -5.41 2.75
C GLY A 130 -8.93 -6.06 2.64
N LEU A 131 -8.01 -5.71 3.54
CA LEU A 131 -6.62 -6.21 3.50
C LEU A 131 -6.36 -7.23 4.60
N PRO A 132 -6.29 -8.54 4.28
CA PRO A 132 -5.87 -9.56 5.22
C PRO A 132 -4.50 -9.27 5.85
N GLY A 133 -3.60 -8.60 5.12
CA GLY A 133 -2.28 -8.20 5.64
C GLY A 133 -2.34 -7.22 6.81
N LEU A 134 -3.36 -6.35 6.85
CA LEU A 134 -3.55 -5.39 7.93
C LEU A 134 -4.10 -6.02 9.20
N GLN A 135 -4.77 -7.17 9.11
CA GLN A 135 -5.34 -7.87 10.27
C GLN A 135 -4.30 -8.22 11.33
N ARG A 136 -3.04 -8.38 10.92
CA ARG A 136 -1.93 -8.74 11.80
C ARG A 136 -1.47 -7.58 12.68
N VAL A 137 -1.62 -6.36 12.19
CA VAL A 137 -1.08 -5.18 12.86
C VAL A 137 -2.15 -4.25 13.37
N ILE A 138 -3.36 -4.26 12.81
CA ILE A 138 -4.43 -3.38 13.27
C ILE A 138 -5.26 -4.10 14.34
N PRO A 139 -5.26 -3.59 15.60
CA PRO A 139 -6.08 -4.17 16.67
C PRO A 139 -7.57 -3.99 16.40
N GLU A 140 -8.41 -4.83 17.01
CA GLU A 140 -9.87 -4.82 16.76
C GLU A 140 -10.57 -3.58 17.31
N VAL A 141 -10.03 -2.99 18.39
CA VAL A 141 -10.72 -2.00 19.22
C VAL A 141 -10.15 -0.59 19.11
N SER A 142 -9.02 -0.39 18.41
CA SER A 142 -8.40 0.93 18.30
C SER A 142 -7.82 1.17 16.91
N ALA A 143 -7.75 2.45 16.52
CA ALA A 143 -6.95 2.85 15.38
C ALA A 143 -5.46 2.61 15.66
N ARG A 144 -4.67 2.42 14.60
CA ARG A 144 -3.21 2.36 14.68
C ARG A 144 -2.59 2.97 13.44
N ARG A 145 -1.65 3.89 13.62
CA ARG A 145 -0.80 4.42 12.57
C ARG A 145 0.01 3.30 11.93
N VAL A 146 -0.12 3.16 10.63
CA VAL A 146 0.67 2.22 9.83
C VAL A 146 1.14 2.85 8.54
N VAL A 147 2.31 2.40 8.09
CA VAL A 147 2.83 2.66 6.76
C VAL A 147 2.62 1.41 5.92
N PHE A 148 1.93 1.54 4.81
CA PHE A 148 1.68 0.42 3.91
C PHE A 148 1.53 0.87 2.47
N ALA A 149 1.78 -0.05 1.55
CA ALA A 149 1.47 0.10 0.14
C ALA A 149 0.31 -0.81 -0.25
N ALA A 150 -0.51 -0.37 -1.20
CA ALA A 150 -1.56 -1.19 -1.81
C ALA A 150 -1.87 -0.70 -3.22
N GLN A 151 -2.48 -1.57 -4.02
CA GLN A 151 -2.97 -1.17 -5.34
C GLN A 151 -4.33 -0.49 -5.23
N LEU A 152 -4.56 0.51 -6.07
CA LEU A 152 -5.87 1.12 -6.28
C LEU A 152 -6.81 0.14 -7.01
N ASP A 153 -8.05 0.00 -6.57
CA ASP A 153 -9.06 -0.82 -7.27
C ASP A 153 -10.23 0.00 -7.82
N GLU A 154 -10.74 0.93 -7.04
CA GLU A 154 -11.85 1.80 -7.44
C GLU A 154 -11.76 3.19 -6.81
N PHE A 155 -12.30 4.20 -7.49
CA PHE A 155 -12.49 5.55 -6.95
C PHE A 155 -13.88 6.04 -7.36
N ARG A 156 -14.83 5.98 -6.44
CA ARG A 156 -16.25 6.28 -6.69
C ARG A 156 -16.66 7.62 -6.11
N HIS A 157 -17.59 8.27 -6.79
CA HIS A 157 -18.42 9.34 -6.24
C HIS A 157 -19.68 8.72 -5.63
N GLU A 158 -19.86 8.91 -4.33
CA GLU A 158 -20.95 8.37 -3.49
C GLU A 158 -21.67 9.56 -2.82
N PRO A 159 -22.50 10.30 -3.56
CA PRO A 159 -23.12 11.53 -3.05
C PRO A 159 -23.99 11.23 -1.82
N PHE A 160 -24.00 12.17 -0.87
CA PHE A 160 -24.76 12.12 0.38
C PHE A 160 -24.26 11.11 1.41
N HIS A 161 -23.04 10.59 1.24
CA HIS A 161 -22.43 9.72 2.24
C HIS A 161 -21.90 10.54 3.42
N SER A 162 -22.28 10.16 4.66
CA SER A 162 -22.02 10.95 5.87
C SER A 162 -20.54 11.18 6.19
N GLU A 163 -19.65 10.35 5.68
CA GLU A 163 -18.18 10.44 5.87
C GLU A 163 -17.44 11.13 4.70
N GLY A 164 -18.16 11.55 3.66
CA GLY A 164 -17.59 12.19 2.46
C GLY A 164 -18.15 11.58 1.19
N ASP A 165 -18.36 12.42 0.18
CA ASP A 165 -19.01 12.06 -1.10
C ASP A 165 -18.12 11.22 -2.03
N TRP A 166 -16.94 10.82 -1.58
CA TRP A 166 -15.97 10.10 -2.39
C TRP A 166 -15.37 8.92 -1.65
N CYS A 167 -15.17 7.81 -2.36
CA CYS A 167 -14.62 6.59 -1.80
C CYS A 167 -13.50 6.04 -2.69
N VAL A 168 -12.30 5.93 -2.12
CA VAL A 168 -11.18 5.18 -2.69
C VAL A 168 -11.18 3.77 -2.10
N VAL A 169 -11.19 2.76 -2.97
CA VAL A 169 -11.10 1.36 -2.60
C VAL A 169 -9.76 0.80 -3.02
N LEU A 170 -9.02 0.23 -2.06
CA LEU A 170 -7.76 -0.45 -2.33
C LEU A 170 -8.01 -1.94 -2.62
N ARG A 171 -7.22 -2.52 -3.52
CA ARG A 171 -7.39 -3.88 -4.00
C ARG A 171 -7.08 -4.91 -2.89
N PRO A 172 -8.02 -5.82 -2.59
CA PRO A 172 -7.79 -6.89 -1.63
C PRO A 172 -6.56 -7.73 -1.97
N GLY A 173 -5.81 -8.15 -0.94
CA GLY A 173 -4.64 -9.02 -1.11
C GLY A 173 -3.38 -8.36 -1.67
N THR A 174 -3.41 -7.05 -1.97
CA THR A 174 -2.23 -6.31 -2.47
C THR A 174 -1.48 -5.54 -1.39
N SER A 175 -1.94 -5.59 -0.13
CA SER A 175 -1.31 -4.85 0.96
C SER A 175 0.10 -5.33 1.27
N VAL A 176 1.02 -4.40 1.32
CA VAL A 176 2.38 -4.58 1.82
C VAL A 176 2.58 -3.62 2.97
N LEU A 177 2.72 -4.13 4.19
CA LEU A 177 3.15 -3.31 5.31
C LEU A 177 4.59 -2.88 5.07
N TRP A 178 4.90 -1.61 5.27
CA TRP A 178 6.26 -1.12 5.17
C TRP A 178 6.99 -1.31 6.49
N SER A 179 8.17 -1.92 6.48
CA SER A 179 8.92 -2.25 7.70
C SER A 179 10.38 -1.84 7.64
N SER A 180 10.94 -1.62 6.45
CA SER A 180 12.32 -1.18 6.29
C SER A 180 12.40 0.34 6.03
N PRO A 181 13.11 1.09 6.89
CA PRO A 181 13.45 2.48 6.61
C PRO A 181 14.25 2.65 5.31
N GLU A 182 15.10 1.67 4.99
CA GLU A 182 16.00 1.75 3.84
C GLU A 182 15.25 1.65 2.52
N THR A 183 14.23 0.78 2.41
CA THR A 183 13.37 0.72 1.21
C THR A 183 12.46 1.96 1.14
N LEU A 184 12.03 2.52 2.27
CA LEU A 184 11.15 3.70 2.30
C LEU A 184 11.87 4.95 1.76
N LYS A 185 13.15 5.11 2.07
CA LYS A 185 13.99 6.17 1.49
C LYS A 185 14.08 6.09 -0.03
N LYS A 186 14.03 4.88 -0.60
CA LYS A 186 14.10 4.67 -2.06
C LYS A 186 12.89 5.21 -2.80
N VAL A 187 11.76 5.37 -2.10
CA VAL A 187 10.55 6.03 -2.65
C VAL A 187 10.48 7.52 -2.30
N GLY A 188 11.59 8.10 -1.82
CA GLY A 188 11.71 9.54 -1.53
C GLY A 188 11.12 9.97 -0.17
N ILE A 189 10.77 9.03 0.71
CA ILE A 189 10.25 9.32 2.04
C ILE A 189 11.37 9.14 3.06
N GLU A 190 11.83 10.25 3.64
CA GLU A 190 12.85 10.26 4.70
C GLU A 190 12.22 10.03 6.09
N PRO A 191 12.53 8.93 6.79
CA PRO A 191 11.90 8.61 8.07
C PRO A 191 12.45 9.46 9.23
N ASP A 192 11.59 10.27 9.83
CA ASP A 192 11.86 10.91 11.12
C ASP A 192 11.83 9.90 12.29
N GLU A 193 12.09 10.38 13.51
CA GLU A 193 12.11 9.50 14.70
C GLU A 193 10.77 8.81 14.96
N GLU A 194 9.65 9.46 14.65
CA GLU A 194 8.33 8.90 14.89
C GLU A 194 8.03 7.79 13.86
N LEU A 195 8.28 8.07 12.59
CA LEU A 195 8.13 7.13 11.50
C LEU A 195 9.06 5.92 11.67
N GLN A 196 10.28 6.12 12.15
CA GLN A 196 11.18 5.01 12.49
C GLN A 196 10.61 4.09 13.58
N ARG A 197 9.94 4.65 14.60
CA ARG A 197 9.27 3.84 15.64
C ARG A 197 8.11 3.04 15.05
N VAL A 198 7.33 3.62 14.15
CA VAL A 198 6.24 2.92 13.45
C VAL A 198 6.78 1.75 12.64
N LEU A 199 7.84 1.97 11.84
CA LEU A 199 8.46 0.93 11.03
C LEU A 199 9.06 -0.20 11.88
N ALA A 200 9.74 0.15 12.98
CA ALA A 200 10.32 -0.84 13.90
C ALA A 200 9.24 -1.70 14.59
N GLU A 201 8.14 -1.08 15.01
CA GLU A 201 7.02 -1.83 15.60
C GLU A 201 6.33 -2.73 14.56
N GLN A 202 6.16 -2.25 13.31
CA GLN A 202 5.64 -3.09 12.23
C GLN A 202 6.55 -4.27 11.92
N ALA A 203 7.87 -4.08 11.91
CA ALA A 203 8.84 -5.15 11.73
C ALA A 203 8.70 -6.22 12.84
N ARG A 204 8.57 -5.80 14.10
CA ARG A 204 8.37 -6.69 15.25
C ARG A 204 7.07 -7.48 15.14
N LEU A 205 5.97 -6.84 14.77
CA LEU A 205 4.67 -7.53 14.61
C LEU A 205 4.68 -8.54 13.44
N LEU A 206 5.46 -8.29 12.41
CA LEU A 206 5.69 -9.24 11.30
C LEU A 206 6.55 -10.44 11.72
N GLU A 207 7.34 -10.31 12.80
CA GLU A 207 8.09 -11.40 13.43
C GLU A 207 7.25 -12.23 14.41
N ASP A 208 6.36 -11.60 15.19
CA ASP A 208 5.59 -12.25 16.26
C ASP A 208 4.44 -13.17 15.76
N TYR A 209 3.92 -12.95 14.54
CA TYR A 209 2.81 -13.72 13.96
C TYR A 209 3.28 -14.92 13.09
N GLN A 210 4.45 -15.49 13.41
CA GLN A 210 5.22 -16.44 12.59
C GLN A 210 5.15 -17.91 12.96
#